data_AF-A0A846NRJ0-F1
#
_entry.id   AF-A0A846NRJ0-F1
#
_cell.length_a   1.000
_cell.length_b   1.000
_cell.length_c   1.000
_cell.angle_alpha   90.00
_cell.angle_beta   90.00
_cell.angle_gamma   90.00
#
_symmetry.space_group_name_H-M   'P 1'
#
loop_
_entity.id
_entity.type
_entity.pdbx_description
1 polymer ?
#
loop_
_entity_poly.entity_id
_entity_poly.type
_entity_poly.pdbx_seq_one_letter_code
_entity_poly.pdbx_strand_id
1 'polypeptide(L)'
;MSLIELPRYPRIEVRGKAIFVVDEDGMDMFWGEEESELIAKTVAEEIQTELRAINYVKCKLAIAVNRLMDNLIDVGVSTEHLDGIIFEGYSNLKKILLQLGK
;
A
#
# COMPACT_ATOMS: atom_id res chain seq x y z
N MET A 1 0.66 -4.98 -23.12
CA MET A 1 0.91 -4.12 -21.93
C MET A 1 0.20 -4.74 -20.75
N SER A 2 0.92 -5.15 -19.71
CA SER A 2 0.31 -5.60 -18.46
C SER A 2 -0.12 -4.36 -17.66
N LEU A 3 -1.43 -4.20 -17.45
CA LEU A 3 -1.96 -3.25 -16.49
C LEU A 3 -1.37 -3.60 -15.11
N ILE A 4 -0.79 -2.62 -14.42
CA ILE A 4 -0.46 -2.80 -13.01
C ILE A 4 -1.77 -3.03 -12.27
N GLU A 5 -1.98 -4.25 -11.76
CA GLU A 5 -3.13 -4.56 -10.93
C GLU A 5 -3.13 -3.62 -9.72
N LEU A 6 -4.29 -3.03 -9.41
CA LEU A 6 -4.41 -2.20 -8.22
C LEU A 6 -4.09 -3.07 -7.00
N PRO A 7 -3.32 -2.55 -6.03
CA PRO A 7 -3.10 -3.24 -4.78
C PRO A 7 -4.47 -3.42 -4.15
N ARG A 8 -4.81 -4.68 -3.97
CA ARG A 8 -6.01 -5.06 -3.28
C ARG A 8 -5.79 -4.75 -1.76
N TYR A 9 -6.86 -4.72 -0.96
CA TYR A 9 -6.96 -4.03 0.32
C TYR A 9 -7.29 -4.91 1.55
N PRO A 10 -6.41 -4.99 2.59
CA PRO A 10 -6.67 -5.77 3.80
C PRO A 10 -7.74 -5.13 4.70
N ARG A 11 -8.44 -5.97 5.47
CA ARG A 11 -9.51 -5.55 6.40
C ARG A 11 -9.15 -5.88 7.83
N ILE A 12 -9.67 -5.11 8.78
CA ILE A 12 -9.52 -5.39 10.21
C ILE A 12 -10.75 -6.12 10.73
N GLU A 13 -10.52 -7.18 11.51
CA GLU A 13 -11.54 -7.91 12.24
C GLU A 13 -11.27 -7.88 13.74
N VAL A 14 -12.33 -7.77 14.54
CA VAL A 14 -12.27 -7.87 16.00
C VAL A 14 -12.96 -9.15 16.45
N ARG A 15 -12.26 -9.95 17.25
CA ARG A 15 -12.76 -11.22 17.81
C ARG A 15 -12.64 -11.17 19.33
N GLY A 16 -13.69 -10.70 20.00
CA GLY A 16 -13.65 -10.37 21.42
C GLY A 16 -12.77 -9.15 21.66
N LYS A 17 -11.64 -9.32 22.35
CA LYS A 17 -10.67 -8.26 22.63
C LYS A 17 -9.50 -8.21 21.64
N ALA A 18 -9.37 -9.21 20.79
CA ALA A 18 -8.27 -9.36 19.86
C ALA A 18 -8.59 -8.71 18.50
N ILE A 19 -7.57 -8.08 17.93
CA ILE A 19 -7.60 -7.39 16.63
C ILE A 19 -6.76 -8.20 15.64
N PHE A 20 -7.33 -8.47 14.47
CA PHE A 20 -6.69 -9.19 13.39
C PHE A 20 -6.67 -8.34 12.12
N VAL A 21 -5.53 -8.33 11.43
CA VAL A 21 -5.45 -7.90 10.04
C VAL A 21 -5.76 -9.13 9.19
N VAL A 22 -6.86 -9.10 8.48
CA VAL A 22 -7.23 -10.14 7.53
C VAL A 22 -6.73 -9.70 6.17
N ASP A 23 -5.68 -10.38 5.72
CA ASP A 23 -5.16 -10.23 4.39
C ASP A 23 -6.11 -10.90 3.38
N GLU A 24 -5.84 -10.68 2.11
CA GLU A 24 -6.81 -10.95 1.06
C GLU A 24 -6.93 -12.41 0.69
N ASP A 25 -5.85 -13.14 0.94
CA ASP A 25 -5.80 -14.59 0.81
C ASP A 25 -6.57 -15.27 1.96
N GLY A 26 -7.25 -14.48 2.81
CA GLY A 26 -7.97 -14.93 4.00
C GLY A 26 -7.03 -15.27 5.16
N MET A 27 -5.74 -14.91 5.05
CA MET A 27 -4.75 -15.11 6.09
C MET A 27 -4.96 -14.07 7.19
N ASP A 28 -5.19 -14.56 8.40
CA ASP A 28 -5.31 -13.71 9.58
C ASP A 28 -3.93 -13.49 10.20
N MET A 29 -3.52 -12.22 10.31
CA MET A 29 -2.40 -11.81 11.15
C MET A 29 -2.93 -11.20 12.44
N PHE A 30 -2.52 -11.78 13.57
CA PHE A 30 -2.77 -11.18 14.87
C PHE A 30 -2.02 -9.85 14.98
N TRP A 31 -2.76 -8.78 15.28
CA TRP A 31 -2.20 -7.45 15.47
C TRP A 31 -1.92 -7.17 16.95
N GLY A 32 -2.92 -7.38 17.80
CA GLY A 32 -2.88 -7.06 19.22
C GLY A 32 -4.18 -7.39 19.94
N GLU A 33 -4.19 -7.15 21.25
CA GLU A 33 -5.36 -7.34 22.11
C GLU A 33 -5.51 -6.11 23.02
N GLU A 34 -6.75 -5.66 23.22
CA GLU A 34 -7.07 -4.50 24.04
C GLU A 34 -7.77 -4.91 25.35
N GLU A 35 -7.87 -3.99 26.31
CA GLU A 35 -8.46 -4.29 27.62
C GLU A 35 -9.95 -4.67 27.57
N SER A 36 -10.67 -4.19 26.55
CA SER A 36 -12.08 -4.48 26.33
C SER A 36 -12.41 -4.54 24.83
N GLU A 37 -13.49 -5.24 24.48
CA GLU A 37 -14.00 -5.31 23.11
C GLU A 37 -14.37 -3.93 22.56
N LEU A 38 -14.86 -3.03 23.41
CA LEU A 38 -15.18 -1.66 23.01
C LEU A 38 -13.92 -0.92 22.53
N ILE A 39 -12.82 -1.01 23.30
CA ILE A 39 -11.54 -0.40 22.93
C ILE A 39 -10.99 -1.08 21.66
N ALA A 40 -11.05 -2.41 21.59
CA ALA A 40 -10.61 -3.17 20.42
C ALA A 40 -11.31 -2.71 19.13
N LYS A 41 -12.62 -2.44 19.19
CA LYS A 41 -13.40 -1.90 18.06
C LYS A 41 -12.95 -0.50 17.65
N THR A 42 -12.79 0.40 18.61
CA THR A 42 -12.31 1.77 18.32
C THR A 42 -10.93 1.75 17.68
N VAL A 43 -9.99 0.98 18.25
CA VAL A 43 -8.63 0.83 17.70
C VAL A 43 -8.68 0.20 16.30
N ALA A 44 -9.51 -0.81 16.09
CA ALA A 44 -9.69 -1.43 14.78
C ALA A 44 -10.21 -0.45 13.71
N GLU A 45 -11.11 0.46 14.06
CA GLU A 45 -11.62 1.49 13.13
C GLU A 45 -10.54 2.50 12.73
N GLU A 46 -9.68 2.91 13.67
CA GLU A 46 -8.53 3.78 13.40
C GLU A 46 -7.52 3.07 12.49
N ILE A 47 -7.12 1.84 12.84
CA ILE A 47 -6.20 1.02 12.00
C ILE A 47 -6.79 0.85 10.60
N GLN A 48 -8.09 0.55 10.48
CA GLN A 48 -8.76 0.43 9.19
C GLN A 48 -8.66 1.73 8.39
N THR A 49 -8.84 2.89 9.03
CA THR A 49 -8.73 4.21 8.39
C THR A 49 -7.31 4.48 7.90
N GLU A 50 -6.29 4.20 8.72
CA GLU A 50 -4.89 4.34 8.34
C GLU A 50 -4.52 3.43 7.17
N LEU A 51 -4.96 2.17 7.21
CA LEU A 51 -4.79 1.25 6.09
C LEU A 51 -5.42 1.82 4.81
N ARG A 52 -6.62 2.42 4.89
CA ARG A 52 -7.27 3.04 3.70
C ARG A 52 -6.43 4.16 3.13
N ALA A 53 -5.87 5.02 3.98
CA ALA A 53 -5.00 6.09 3.57
C ALA A 53 -3.74 5.56 2.88
N ILE A 54 -3.09 4.55 3.45
CA ILE A 54 -1.93 3.87 2.84
C ILE A 54 -2.30 3.32 1.46
N ASN A 55 -3.43 2.63 1.34
CA ASN A 55 -3.87 2.07 0.07
C ASN A 55 -4.14 3.14 -0.98
N TYR A 56 -4.80 4.23 -0.60
CA TYR A 56 -5.04 5.36 -1.50
C TYR A 56 -3.73 5.92 -2.06
N VAL A 57 -2.72 6.13 -1.20
CA VAL A 57 -1.40 6.61 -1.63
C VAL A 57 -0.73 5.61 -2.57
N LYS A 58 -0.76 4.31 -2.25
CA LYS A 58 -0.22 3.26 -3.14
C LYS A 58 -0.86 3.30 -4.53
N CYS A 59 -2.19 3.38 -4.60
CA CYS A 59 -2.92 3.47 -5.86
C CYS A 59 -2.56 4.73 -6.66
N LYS A 60 -2.48 5.89 -6.01
CA LYS A 60 -2.08 7.15 -6.67
C LYS A 60 -0.65 7.08 -7.19
N LEU A 61 0.25 6.46 -6.45
CA LEU A 61 1.63 6.28 -6.87
C LEU A 61 1.73 5.36 -8.10
N ALA A 62 1.02 4.23 -8.09
CA ALA A 62 0.98 3.32 -9.24
C ALA A 62 0.46 4.01 -10.51
N ILE A 63 -0.62 4.81 -10.39
CA ILE A 63 -1.15 5.61 -11.50
C ILE A 63 -0.12 6.63 -12.01
N ALA A 64 0.58 7.31 -11.09
CA ALA A 64 1.60 8.30 -11.47
C ALA A 64 2.78 7.65 -12.21
N VAL A 65 3.22 6.47 -11.76
CA VAL A 65 4.29 5.70 -12.41
C VAL A 65 3.86 5.24 -13.81
N ASN A 66 2.63 4.73 -13.98
CA ASN A 66 2.11 4.37 -15.30
C ASN A 66 2.11 5.56 -16.26
N ARG A 67 1.61 6.71 -15.81
CA ARG A 67 1.62 7.94 -16.63
C ARG A 67 3.02 8.39 -17.00
N LEU A 68 3.99 8.24 -16.10
CA LEU A 68 5.38 8.54 -16.39
C LEU A 68 5.92 7.61 -17.48
N MET A 69 5.62 6.30 -17.41
CA MET A 69 6.02 5.35 -18.45
C MET A 69 5.43 5.72 -19.82
N ASP A 70 4.13 6.02 -19.87
CA ASP A 70 3.45 6.43 -21.09
C ASP A 70 4.12 7.69 -21.69
N ASN A 71 4.37 8.71 -20.86
CA ASN A 71 5.04 9.94 -21.29
C ASN A 71 6.47 9.69 -21.81
N LEU A 72 7.22 8.78 -21.19
CA LEU A 72 8.59 8.44 -21.62
C LEU A 72 8.59 7.70 -22.96
N ILE A 73 7.62 6.82 -23.18
CA ILE A 73 7.41 6.14 -24.47
C ILE A 73 7.07 7.18 -25.54
N ASP A 74 6.17 8.12 -25.25
CA ASP A 74 5.72 9.15 -26.19
C ASP A 74 6.86 10.08 -26.65
N VAL A 75 7.84 10.35 -25.79
CA VAL A 75 9.05 11.14 -26.16
C VAL A 75 10.17 10.30 -26.78
N GLY A 76 9.93 9.01 -27.03
CA GLY A 76 10.83 8.13 -27.76
C GLY A 76 11.88 7.42 -26.92
N VAL A 77 11.72 7.32 -25.60
CA VAL A 77 12.59 6.48 -24.76
C VAL A 77 12.34 5.01 -25.08
N SER A 78 13.41 4.27 -25.41
CA SER A 78 13.28 2.83 -25.67
C SER A 78 12.88 2.09 -24.39
N THR A 79 12.07 1.04 -24.56
CA THR A 79 11.57 0.22 -23.46
C THR A 79 12.69 -0.40 -22.61
N GLU A 80 13.86 -0.65 -23.22
CA GLU A 80 15.07 -1.15 -22.54
C GLU A 80 15.59 -0.21 -21.45
N HIS A 81 15.35 1.11 -21.59
CA HIS A 81 15.75 2.11 -20.59
C HIS A 81 14.65 2.41 -19.56
N LEU A 82 13.39 2.09 -19.87
CA LEU A 82 12.25 2.40 -18.99
C LEU A 82 12.35 1.66 -17.65
N ASP A 83 12.65 0.36 -17.68
CA ASP A 83 12.77 -0.45 -16.47
C ASP A 83 13.82 0.12 -15.50
N GLY A 84 14.95 0.59 -16.04
CA GLY A 84 16.01 1.23 -15.27
C GLY A 84 15.54 2.55 -14.62
N ILE A 85 14.87 3.41 -15.38
CA ILE A 85 14.34 4.69 -14.88
C ILE A 85 13.30 4.46 -13.77
N ILE A 86 12.38 3.51 -13.99
CA ILE A 86 11.33 3.19 -13.01
C ILE A 86 11.95 2.58 -11.75
N PHE A 87 12.90 1.67 -11.89
CA PHE A 87 13.57 1.04 -10.75
C PHE A 87 14.38 2.05 -9.92
N GLU A 88 15.08 2.99 -10.56
CA GLU A 88 15.79 4.06 -9.87
C GLU A 88 14.81 4.97 -9.13
N GLY A 89 13.72 5.38 -9.79
CA GLY A 89 12.64 6.17 -9.18
C GLY A 89 12.03 5.48 -7.96
N TYR A 90 11.71 4.19 -8.07
CA TYR A 90 11.23 3.37 -6.96
C TYR A 90 12.23 3.30 -5.81
N SER A 91 13.52 3.09 -6.11
CA SER A 91 14.59 3.01 -5.11
C SER A 91 14.74 4.32 -4.33
N ASN A 92 14.64 5.46 -5.00
CA ASN A 92 14.72 6.77 -4.37
C ASN A 92 13.46 7.09 -3.55
N LEU A 93 12.27 6.77 -4.06
CA LEU A 93 11.02 6.91 -3.31
C LEU A 93 11.02 6.05 -2.05
N LYS A 94 11.49 4.80 -2.12
CA LYS A 94 11.63 3.92 -0.96
C LYS A 94 12.51 4.54 0.12
N LYS A 95 13.64 5.16 -0.25
CA LYS A 95 14.51 5.87 0.71
C LYS A 95 13.79 7.02 1.40
N ILE A 96 13.04 7.83 0.64
CA ILE A 96 12.27 8.96 1.19
C ILE A 96 11.19 8.45 2.17
N LEU A 97 10.43 7.43 1.78
CA LEU A 97 9.38 6.86 2.62
C LEU A 97 9.93 6.25 3.92
N LEU A 98 11.10 5.59 3.87
CA LEU A 98 11.78 5.07 5.06
C LEU A 98 12.32 6.17 5.99
N GLN A 99 12.54 7.38 5.48
CA GLN A 99 12.99 8.52 6.29
C GLN A 99 11.82 9.24 6.98
N LEU A 100 10.60 9.15 6.46
CA LEU A 100 9.41 9.77 7.07
C LEU A 100 8.99 9.13 8.41
N GLY A 101 9.46 7.92 8.69
CA GLY A 101 9.19 7.18 9.94
C GLY A 101 10.22 7.41 11.05
N LYS A 102 11.09 8.43 10.93
CA LYS A 102 12.06 8.85 11.94
C LYS A 102 11.76 10.26 12.41
#